data_AF-A0AAU7WNV3-F1
#
_entry.id   AF-A0AAU7WNV3-F1
#
_cell.length_a   1.000
_cell.length_b   1.000
_cell.length_c   1.000
_cell.angle_alpha   90.00
_cell.angle_beta   90.00
_cell.angle_gamma   90.00
#
_symmetry.space_group_name_H-M   'P 1'
#
loop_
_entity.id
_entity.type
_entity.pdbx_description
1 polymer ?
#
loop_
_entity_poly.entity_id
_entity_poly.type
_entity_poly.pdbx_seq_one_letter_code
_entity_poly.pdbx_strand_id
1 'polypeptide(L)'
;MRPEKESSDERATHDCPGPRFLGRCRPLEPGPVLLVGHSYGGAVISQVGHAPNVAGLVYIAAFAPDQGESPGGLTQAFPPEAADSL
;
A
#
# COMPACT_ATOMS: atom_id res chain seq x y z
N MET A 1 29.21 35.99 -5.85
CA MET A 1 28.65 34.85 -6.61
C MET A 1 29.06 33.55 -5.91
N ARG A 2 28.24 33.04 -5.01
CA ARG A 2 28.26 31.62 -4.61
C ARG A 2 26.88 31.07 -4.95
N PRO A 3 26.77 29.91 -5.60
CA PRO A 3 25.46 29.35 -5.91
C PRO A 3 24.81 28.92 -4.60
N GLU A 4 23.60 29.40 -4.34
CA GLU A 4 22.76 28.91 -3.27
C GLU A 4 22.42 27.46 -3.60
N LYS A 5 22.97 26.56 -2.78
CA LYS A 5 22.65 25.14 -2.85
C LYS A 5 21.25 24.99 -2.28
N GLU A 6 20.25 25.04 -3.15
CA GLU A 6 18.87 24.74 -2.78
C GLU A 6 18.84 23.32 -2.21
N SER A 7 18.74 23.23 -0.88
CA SER A 7 18.70 21.96 -0.18
C SER A 7 17.38 21.29 -0.53
N SER A 8 17.46 20.12 -1.14
CA SER A 8 16.32 19.29 -1.52
C SER A 8 15.36 18.97 -0.35
N ASP A 9 15.77 19.26 0.88
CA ASP A 9 14.98 19.11 2.10
C ASP A 9 13.83 20.13 2.23
N GLU A 10 13.96 21.34 1.68
CA GLU A 10 13.00 22.42 1.98
C GLU A 10 11.69 22.33 1.16
N ARG A 11 11.71 21.57 0.06
CA ARG A 11 10.51 21.21 -0.72
C ARG A 11 9.72 20.04 -0.14
N ALA A 12 10.33 19.23 0.73
CA ALA A 12 9.72 18.01 1.26
C ALA A 12 8.84 18.25 2.50
N THR A 13 8.95 19.41 3.15
CA THR A 13 8.32 19.68 4.45
C THR A 13 6.98 20.40 4.36
N HIS A 14 6.64 21.03 3.22
CA HIS A 14 5.48 21.93 3.11
C HIS A 14 4.30 21.39 2.29
N ASP A 15 4.44 20.25 1.61
CA ASP A 15 3.38 19.70 0.75
C ASP A 15 3.16 18.21 1.01
N CYS A 16 2.27 17.89 1.95
CA CYS A 16 1.80 16.53 2.18
C CYS A 16 0.26 16.48 2.17
N PRO A 17 -0.37 16.51 0.99
CA PRO A 17 -1.79 16.27 0.85
C PRO A 17 -2.01 14.77 0.62
N GLY A 18 -2.31 14.01 1.68
CA GLY A 18 -2.69 12.59 1.54
C GLY A 18 -2.81 11.82 2.86
N PRO A 19 -3.61 10.73 2.89
CA PRO A 19 -3.80 9.92 4.09
C PRO A 19 -2.48 9.24 4.47
N ARG A 20 -1.99 9.58 5.66
CA ARG A 20 -0.69 9.16 6.21
C ARG A 20 -0.76 7.71 6.68
N PHE A 21 -0.35 6.78 5.83
CA PHE A 21 -0.04 5.41 6.24
C PHE A 21 1.46 5.17 6.04
N LEU A 22 2.19 5.17 7.15
CA LEU A 22 3.59 4.76 7.31
C LEU A 22 4.70 5.75 6.90
N GLY A 23 5.10 6.60 7.85
CA GLY A 23 6.51 6.65 8.28
C GLY A 23 7.52 7.58 7.61
N ARG A 24 7.27 8.20 6.45
CA ARG A 24 8.15 9.27 5.93
C ARG A 24 7.42 10.18 4.95
N CYS A 25 7.55 11.50 5.13
CA CYS A 25 7.14 12.52 4.16
C CYS A 25 8.08 12.52 2.94
N ARG A 26 8.09 11.42 2.20
CA ARG A 26 8.60 11.44 0.83
C ARG A 26 7.36 11.59 -0.07
N PRO A 27 7.28 12.64 -0.91
CA PRO A 27 6.27 12.68 -1.96
C PRO A 27 6.31 11.35 -2.71
N LEU A 28 5.15 10.81 -3.07
CA LEU A 28 5.15 9.66 -3.95
C LEU A 28 5.86 10.09 -5.23
N GLU A 29 6.98 9.44 -5.56
CA GLU A 29 7.72 9.78 -6.78
C GLU A 29 6.78 9.61 -7.98
N PRO A 30 6.67 10.61 -8.86
CA PRO A 30 5.86 10.49 -10.06
C PRO A 30 6.42 9.36 -10.92
N GLY A 31 5.65 8.28 -11.06
CA GLY A 31 6.05 7.13 -11.85
C GLY A 31 5.25 5.87 -11.53
N PRO A 32 5.47 4.79 -12.30
CA PRO A 32 4.81 3.51 -12.06
C PRO A 32 5.25 2.93 -10.71
N VAL A 33 4.29 2.51 -9.89
CA VAL A 33 4.54 1.89 -8.57
C VAL A 33 4.01 0.46 -8.50
N LEU A 34 4.69 -0.38 -7.74
CA LEU A 34 4.17 -1.69 -7.32
C LEU A 34 3.66 -1.58 -5.88
N LEU A 35 2.42 -2.02 -5.65
CA LEU A 35 1.88 -2.11 -4.29
C LEU A 35 2.11 -3.52 -3.75
N VAL A 36 2.69 -3.60 -2.55
CA VAL A 36 3.00 -4.88 -1.91
C VAL A 36 2.19 -4.98 -0.62
N GLY A 37 1.40 -6.05 -0.50
CA GLY A 37 0.52 -6.31 0.63
C GLY A 37 0.90 -7.62 1.29
N HIS A 38 1.13 -7.58 2.60
CA HIS A 38 1.34 -8.77 3.42
C HIS A 38 0.13 -9.00 4.33
N SER A 39 -0.35 -10.23 4.46
CA SER A 39 -1.54 -10.56 5.28
C SER A 39 -2.73 -9.65 4.92
N TYR A 40 -3.32 -8.96 5.90
CA TYR A 40 -4.39 -8.00 5.69
C TYR A 40 -4.04 -6.87 4.70
N GLY A 41 -2.76 -6.56 4.54
CA GLY A 41 -2.29 -5.59 3.55
C GLY A 41 -2.70 -5.92 2.11
N GLY A 42 -2.89 -7.20 1.79
CA GLY A 42 -3.44 -7.61 0.49
C GLY A 42 -4.85 -7.06 0.24
N ALA A 43 -5.71 -7.08 1.25
CA ALA A 43 -7.06 -6.52 1.14
C ALA A 43 -7.01 -5.00 0.91
N VAL A 44 -6.07 -4.32 1.56
CA VAL A 44 -5.87 -2.87 1.41
C VAL A 44 -5.42 -2.52 -0.02
N ILE A 45 -4.38 -3.18 -0.53
CA ILE A 45 -3.88 -2.87 -1.89
C ILE A 45 -4.90 -3.22 -2.98
N SER A 46 -5.77 -4.21 -2.75
CA SER A 46 -6.84 -4.61 -3.69
C SER A 46 -7.86 -3.48 -3.88
N GLN A 47 -8.11 -2.66 -2.86
CA GLN A 47 -9.02 -1.51 -2.95
C GLN A 47 -8.39 -0.34 -3.72
N VAL A 48 -7.10 -0.09 -3.52
CA VAL A 48 -6.40 1.09 -4.11
C VAL A 48 -5.62 0.77 -5.39
N GLY A 49 -5.59 -0.49 -5.82
CA GLY A 49 -4.81 -0.96 -6.97
C GLY A 49 -5.25 -0.41 -8.33
N HIS A 50 -6.41 0.23 -8.39
CA HIS A 50 -6.96 0.86 -9.59
C HIS A 50 -6.39 2.28 -9.84
N ALA A 51 -5.50 2.77 -8.97
CA ALA A 51 -4.87 4.08 -9.15
C ALA A 51 -4.03 4.11 -10.45
N PRO A 52 -4.04 5.22 -11.20
CA PRO A 52 -3.53 5.27 -12.58
C PRO A 52 -2.01 5.03 -12.70
N ASN A 53 -1.26 5.20 -11.61
CA ASN A 53 0.18 4.98 -11.56
C ASN A 53 0.56 3.61 -10.98
N VAL A 54 -0.40 2.75 -10.62
CA VAL A 54 -0.12 1.39 -10.12
C VAL A 54 0.16 0.46 -11.31
N ALA A 55 1.39 -0.03 -11.39
CA ALA A 55 1.83 -0.97 -12.41
C ALA A 55 1.42 -2.42 -12.10
N GLY A 56 1.16 -2.73 -10.83
CA GLY A 56 0.80 -4.08 -10.39
C GLY A 56 0.71 -4.22 -8.87
N LEU A 57 0.15 -5.36 -8.46
CA LEU A 57 -0.06 -5.75 -7.07
C LEU A 57 0.76 -7.00 -6.75
N VAL A 58 1.38 -7.03 -5.58
CA VAL A 58 2.13 -8.18 -5.06
C VAL A 58 1.54 -8.59 -3.71
N TYR A 59 1.14 -9.85 -3.61
CA TYR A 59 0.52 -10.43 -2.42
C TYR A 59 1.48 -11.41 -1.75
N ILE A 60 1.78 -11.19 -0.47
CA ILE A 60 2.68 -12.05 0.31
C ILE A 60 1.92 -12.60 1.50
N ALA A 61 1.56 -13.90 1.48
CA ALA A 61 0.73 -14.52 2.51
C ALA A 61 -0.48 -13.64 2.87
N ALA A 62 -1.16 -13.12 1.85
CA ALA A 62 -2.07 -11.99 1.95
C ALA A 62 -3.46 -12.32 1.39
N PHE A 63 -4.47 -11.59 1.84
CA PHE A 63 -5.81 -11.69 1.28
C PHE A 63 -5.88 -11.00 -0.09
N ALA A 64 -6.48 -11.65 -1.08
CA ALA A 64 -6.73 -11.09 -2.41
C ALA A 64 -8.23 -11.21 -2.75
N PRO A 65 -9.10 -10.42 -2.09
CA PRO A 65 -10.54 -10.51 -2.31
C PRO A 65 -10.95 -9.94 -3.67
N ASP A 66 -11.90 -10.61 -4.32
CA ASP A 66 -12.63 -10.06 -5.46
C ASP A 66 -13.62 -8.97 -5.02
N GLN A 67 -14.21 -8.28 -6.00
CA GLN A 67 -15.18 -7.23 -5.73
C GLN A 67 -16.42 -7.77 -4.99
N GLY A 68 -16.73 -7.15 -3.86
CA GLY A 68 -17.83 -7.56 -2.98
C GLY A 68 -17.45 -8.65 -1.97
N GLU A 69 -16.26 -9.22 -2.05
CA GLU A 69 -15.75 -10.15 -1.03
C GLU A 69 -15.13 -9.41 0.16
N SER A 70 -14.97 -10.14 1.27
CA SER A 70 -14.29 -9.63 2.46
C SER A 70 -13.26 -10.64 2.98
N PRO A 71 -12.15 -10.19 3.59
CA PRO A 71 -11.18 -11.10 4.22
C PRO A 71 -11.79 -12.04 5.25
N GLY A 72 -12.78 -11.55 6.01
CA GLY A 72 -13.54 -12.37 6.96
C GLY A 72 -14.36 -13.45 6.24
N GLY A 73 -15.07 -13.09 5.17
CA GLY A 73 -15.80 -14.05 4.33
C GLY A 73 -14.88 -15.12 3.73
N LEU A 74 -13.72 -14.73 3.21
CA LEU A 74 -12.71 -15.66 2.71
C LEU A 74 -12.18 -16.59 3.80
N THR A 75 -11.94 -16.08 5.01
CA THR A 75 -11.49 -16.91 6.14
C THR A 75 -12.54 -17.94 6.55
N GLN A 76 -13.83 -17.60 6.46
CA GLN A 76 -14.91 -18.56 6.75
C GLN A 76 -15.05 -19.61 5.64
N ALA A 77 -14.89 -19.21 4.37
CA ALA A 77 -14.96 -20.13 3.23
C ALA A 77 -13.72 -21.04 3.14
N PHE A 78 -12.56 -20.53 3.54
CA PHE A 78 -11.26 -21.20 3.52
C PHE A 78 -10.58 -21.04 4.89
N PRO A 79 -10.96 -21.88 5.87
CA PRO A 79 -10.35 -21.83 7.19
C PRO A 79 -8.83 -22.07 7.11
N PRO A 80 -8.03 -21.35 7.90
CA PRO A 80 -6.61 -21.67 7.98
C PRO A 80 -6.43 -23.05 8.62
N GLU A 81 -5.43 -23.81 8.20
CA GLU A 81 -5.14 -25.15 8.74
C GLU A 81 -4.94 -25.14 10.26
N ALA A 82 -4.46 -24.03 10.82
CA ALA A 82 -4.31 -23.84 12.26
C ALA A 82 -5.64 -23.73 13.03
N ALA A 83 -6.78 -23.54 12.36
CA ALA A 83 -8.09 -23.41 13.00
C ALA A 83 -8.53 -24.71 13.70
N ASP A 84 -8.19 -25.87 13.14
CA ASP A 84 -8.56 -27.18 13.71
C ASP A 84 -7.69 -27.57 14.93
N SER A 85 -6.65 -26.78 15.23
CA SER A 85 -5.70 -27.01 16.32
C SER A 85 -5.97 -26.12 17.55
N LEU A 86 -7.05 -25.34 17.56
CA LEU A 86 -7.50 -24.45 18.63
C LEU A 86 -8.75 -24.98 19.32
#